data_AF-A0AAD8BEZ2-F1
#
_entry.id   AF-A0AAD8BEZ2-F1
#
_cell.length_a   1.000
_cell.length_b   1.000
_cell.length_c   1.000
_cell.angle_alpha   90.00
_cell.angle_beta   90.00
_cell.angle_gamma   90.00
#
_symmetry.space_group_name_H-M   'P 1'
#
loop_
_entity.id
_entity.type
_entity.pdbx_description
1 polymer ?
#
loop_
_entity_poly.entity_id
_entity_poly.type
_entity_poly.pdbx_seq_one_letter_code
_entity_poly.pdbx_strand_id
1 'polypeptide(L)'
;LWADVFRVHGDGDYMRWERVSDDVVPVNISCIEDTPNTVFHVTAYNRQVEKIFDVKITQPGTIICPATECFVHWRDTASHCEWGLNFSTPTDAQRFRDCCS
;
A
#
# COMPACT_ATOMS: atom_id res chain seq x y z
N LEU A 1 4.40 -10.21 -1.94
CA LEU A 1 4.77 -9.94 -0.53
C LEU A 1 3.56 -10.25 0.35
N TRP A 2 3.66 -10.28 1.68
CA TRP A 2 2.53 -10.54 2.59
C TRP A 2 2.36 -9.40 3.59
N ALA A 3 1.15 -8.86 3.71
CA ALA A 3 0.87 -7.73 4.59
C ALA A 3 -0.58 -7.69 5.09
N ASP A 4 -0.78 -7.05 6.24
CA ASP A 4 -2.07 -6.48 6.62
C ASP A 4 -2.27 -5.13 5.92
N VAL A 5 -3.46 -4.89 5.39
CA VAL A 5 -3.81 -3.67 4.66
C VAL A 5 -4.58 -2.73 5.58
N PHE A 6 -4.18 -1.46 5.61
CA PHE A 6 -4.80 -0.41 6.39
C PHE A 6 -5.16 0.79 5.51
N ARG A 7 -6.24 1.47 5.87
CA ARG A 7 -6.63 2.77 5.30
C ARG A 7 -6.91 3.73 6.43
N VAL A 8 -6.57 5.00 6.28
CA VAL A 8 -7.06 6.02 7.22
C VAL A 8 -8.55 6.23 7.00
N HIS A 9 -9.32 6.12 8.08
CA HIS A 9 -10.74 6.43 8.14
C HIS A 9 -10.96 7.64 9.05
N GLY A 10 -11.74 8.61 8.60
CA GLY A 10 -12.15 9.76 9.40
C GLY A 10 -12.52 10.98 8.55
N ASP A 11 -13.33 11.86 9.13
CA ASP A 11 -13.62 13.20 8.61
C ASP A 11 -13.32 14.20 9.74
N GLY A 12 -12.46 15.20 9.49
CA GLY A 12 -12.03 16.17 10.51
C GLY A 12 -11.05 15.62 11.57
N ASP A 13 -11.40 15.81 12.86
CA ASP A 13 -10.49 15.67 14.02
C ASP A 13 -10.14 14.24 14.45
N TYR A 14 -10.78 13.22 13.85
CA TYR A 14 -10.58 11.82 14.23
C TYR A 14 -10.06 10.98 13.06
N MET A 15 -8.80 11.21 12.69
CA MET A 15 -8.09 10.35 11.74
C MET A 15 -7.50 9.14 12.47
N ARG A 16 -7.92 7.93 12.08
CA ARG A 16 -7.35 6.68 12.60
C ARG A 16 -7.10 5.68 11.50
N TRP A 17 -6.10 4.84 11.70
CA TRP A 17 -5.87 3.66 10.86
C TRP A 17 -6.97 2.62 11.11
N GLU A 18 -7.62 2.19 10.03
CA GLU A 18 -8.58 1.09 10.01
C GLU A 18 -7.98 -0.06 9.20
N ARG A 19 -7.97 -1.26 9.79
CA ARG A 19 -7.52 -2.46 9.08
C ARG A 19 -8.61 -2.89 8.11
N VAL A 20 -8.25 -3.02 6.83
CA VAL A 20 -9.15 -3.39 5.72
C VAL A 20 -9.10 -4.90 5.45
N SER A 21 -7.97 -5.56 5.74
CA SER A 21 -7.83 -7.00 5.58
C SER A 21 -8.16 -7.76 6.87
N ASP A 22 -8.95 -8.83 6.78
CA ASP A 22 -9.23 -9.70 7.93
C ASP A 22 -8.00 -10.49 8.38
N ASP A 23 -7.13 -10.80 7.42
CA ASP A 23 -5.89 -11.57 7.59
C ASP A 23 -4.73 -10.89 6.85
N VAL A 24 -3.53 -11.43 7.05
CA VAL A 24 -2.38 -11.12 6.20
C VAL A 24 -2.65 -11.66 4.80
N VAL A 25 -2.59 -10.80 3.80
CA VAL A 25 -2.93 -11.11 2.41
C VAL A 25 -1.71 -11.00 1.49
N PRO A 26 -1.69 -11.72 0.37
CA PRO A 26 -0.67 -11.55 -0.64
C PRO A 26 -0.85 -10.18 -1.33
N VAL A 27 0.23 -9.39 -1.32
CA VAL A 27 0.37 -8.13 -2.05
C VAL A 27 1.13 -8.39 -3.34
N ASN A 28 0.46 -8.12 -4.47
CA ASN A 28 1.01 -8.21 -5.82
C ASN A 28 1.36 -6.83 -6.33
N ILE A 29 2.52 -6.71 -6.97
CA ILE A 29 3.03 -5.46 -7.54
C ILE A 29 3.36 -5.75 -9.01
N SER A 30 2.95 -4.87 -9.91
CA SER A 30 3.27 -4.99 -11.34
C SER A 30 3.58 -3.61 -11.91
N CYS A 31 4.72 -3.46 -12.59
CA CYS A 31 5.00 -2.27 -13.37
C CYS A 31 4.12 -2.29 -14.64
N ILE A 32 3.27 -1.29 -14.81
CA ILE A 32 2.31 -1.20 -15.92
C ILE A 32 2.62 -0.07 -16.91
N GLU A 33 3.47 0.87 -16.52
CA GLU A 33 3.98 1.96 -17.35
C GLU A 33 5.39 2.29 -16.84
N ASP A 34 6.33 2.60 -17.74
CA ASP A 34 7.71 2.93 -17.36
C ASP A 34 8.19 4.26 -17.96
N THR A 35 7.39 4.90 -18.82
CA THR A 35 7.74 6.16 -19.48
C THR A 35 6.48 6.98 -19.76
N PRO A 36 6.46 8.29 -19.44
CA PRO A 36 7.55 9.08 -18.84
C PRO A 36 7.72 8.90 -17.33
N ASN A 37 6.70 8.34 -16.65
CA ASN A 37 6.73 7.99 -15.25
C ASN A 37 6.59 6.47 -15.10
N THR A 38 7.17 5.90 -14.05
CA THR A 38 6.98 4.50 -13.71
C THR A 38 5.72 4.35 -12.87
N VAL A 39 4.77 3.51 -13.29
CA VAL A 39 3.51 3.27 -12.59
C VAL A 39 3.45 1.81 -12.15
N PHE A 40 3.41 1.62 -10.83
CA PHE A 40 3.23 0.32 -10.21
C PHE A 40 1.77 0.12 -9.83
N HIS A 41 1.15 -0.92 -10.36
CA HIS A 41 -0.15 -1.40 -9.94
C HIS A 41 0.01 -2.35 -8.76
N VAL A 42 -0.60 -2.01 -7.62
CA VAL A 42 -0.51 -2.81 -6.40
C VAL A 42 -1.90 -3.30 -6.01
N THR A 43 -2.03 -4.62 -5.83
CA THR A 43 -3.31 -5.26 -5.50
C THR A 43 -3.19 -6.28 -4.39
N ALA A 44 -4.26 -6.46 -3.63
CA ALA A 44 -4.42 -7.58 -2.71
C ALA A 44 -5.87 -8.07 -2.69
N TYR A 45 -6.02 -9.38 -2.49
CA TYR A 45 -7.31 -10.06 -2.44
C TYR A 45 -7.46 -10.77 -1.09
N ASN A 46 -8.67 -10.77 -0.54
CA ASN A 46 -8.97 -11.53 0.68
C ASN A 46 -9.12 -13.03 0.38
N ARG A 47 -9.37 -13.84 1.42
CA ARG A 47 -9.56 -15.30 1.28
C ARG A 47 -10.78 -15.69 0.42
N GLN A 48 -11.72 -14.78 0.21
CA GLN A 48 -12.90 -14.97 -0.63
C GLN A 48 -12.65 -14.53 -2.09
N VAL A 49 -11.39 -14.19 -2.43
CA VAL A 49 -10.97 -13.71 -3.75
C VAL A 49 -11.60 -12.35 -4.09
N GLU A 50 -12.02 -11.58 -3.08
CA GLU A 50 -12.49 -10.22 -3.27
C GLU A 50 -11.31 -9.25 -3.23
N LYS A 51 -11.32 -8.29 -4.17
CA LYS A 51 -10.28 -7.27 -4.25
C LYS A 51 -10.50 -6.23 -3.15
N ILE A 52 -9.66 -6.27 -2.12
CA ILE A 52 -9.75 -5.37 -0.96
C ILE A 52 -8.76 -4.20 -1.03
N PHE A 53 -7.80 -4.29 -1.95
CA PHE A 53 -6.76 -3.30 -2.15
C PHE A 53 -6.42 -3.21 -3.64
N ASP A 54 -6.52 -2.01 -4.19
CA ASP A 54 -6.29 -1.73 -5.61
C ASP A 54 -5.87 -0.28 -5.79
N VAL A 55 -4.57 -0.05 -6.01
CA VAL A 55 -3.99 1.29 -6.06
C VAL A 55 -2.87 1.36 -7.09
N LYS A 56 -2.58 2.59 -7.53
CA LYS A 56 -1.43 2.88 -8.39
C LYS A 56 -0.44 3.76 -7.63
N ILE A 57 0.84 3.38 -7.69
CA ILE A 57 1.95 4.17 -7.18
C ILE A 57 2.71 4.70 -8.40
N THR A 58 2.83 6.01 -8.50
CA THR A 58 3.54 6.67 -9.61
C THR A 58 4.88 7.21 -9.10
N GLN A 59 5.96 6.89 -9.81
CA GLN A 59 7.29 7.45 -9.61
C GLN A 59 7.80 8.19 -10.85
N PRO A 60 8.46 9.35 -10.66
CA PRO A 60 8.59 10.08 -9.40
C PRO A 60 7.24 10.66 -8.94
N GLY A 61 7.00 10.74 -7.63
CA GLY A 61 5.93 11.57 -7.06
C GLY A 61 5.25 11.00 -5.82
N THR A 62 5.09 9.68 -5.74
CA THR A 62 4.49 9.05 -4.55
C THR A 62 5.55 8.91 -3.46
N ILE A 63 5.34 9.54 -2.32
CA ILE A 63 6.25 9.44 -1.17
C ILE A 63 5.80 8.28 -0.29
N ILE A 64 6.56 7.19 -0.31
CA ILE A 64 6.34 6.02 0.55
C ILE A 64 7.15 6.20 1.83
N CYS A 65 6.46 6.44 2.94
CA CYS A 65 7.06 6.69 4.25
C CYS A 65 7.12 5.40 5.07
N PRO A 66 8.29 5.01 5.62
CA PRO A 66 8.36 4.00 6.67
C PRO A 66 7.92 4.62 8.01
N ALA A 67 6.91 4.05 8.68
CA ALA A 67 6.54 4.44 10.05
C ALA A 67 7.15 3.51 11.10
N THR A 68 7.32 2.23 10.76
CA THR A 68 8.08 1.25 11.54
C THR A 68 8.90 0.36 10.60
N GLU A 69 9.65 -0.61 11.12
CA GLU A 69 10.41 -1.55 10.30
C GLU A 69 9.53 -2.39 9.36
N CYS A 70 8.27 -2.67 9.76
CA CYS A 70 7.31 -3.46 8.96
C CYS A 70 6.20 -2.62 8.34
N PHE A 71 5.95 -1.41 8.84
CA PHE A 71 4.82 -0.58 8.42
C PHE A 71 5.28 0.55 7.49
N VAL A 72 4.72 0.57 6.28
CA VAL A 72 4.90 1.67 5.32
C VAL A 72 3.54 2.28 5.00
N HIS A 73 3.53 3.57 4.69
CA HIS A 73 2.31 4.28 4.31
C HIS A 73 2.59 5.36 3.28
N TRP A 74 1.55 5.75 2.55
CA TRP A 74 1.59 6.86 1.60
C TRP A 74 0.20 7.45 1.42
N ARG A 75 0.18 8.69 0.96
CA ARG A 75 -1.05 9.35 0.53
C ARG A 75 -1.35 8.98 -0.92
N ASP A 76 -2.54 8.43 -1.16
CA ASP A 76 -3.07 8.23 -2.50
C ASP A 76 -3.88 9.47 -2.90
N THR A 77 -3.36 10.20 -3.89
CA THR A 77 -3.97 11.43 -4.38
C THR A 77 -5.21 11.19 -5.23
N ALA A 78 -5.37 10.00 -5.81
CA ALA A 78 -6.53 9.68 -6.65
C ALA A 78 -7.79 9.42 -5.80
N SER A 79 -7.63 8.75 -4.66
CA SER A 79 -8.72 8.45 -3.73
C SER A 79 -8.80 9.41 -2.54
N HIS A 80 -7.88 10.37 -2.44
CA HIS A 80 -7.75 11.31 -1.32
C HIS A 80 -7.70 10.63 0.05
N CYS A 81 -7.14 9.41 0.13
CA CYS A 81 -6.96 8.71 1.39
C CYS A 81 -5.49 8.35 1.64
N GLU A 82 -5.21 7.81 2.82
CA GLU A 82 -3.89 7.31 3.17
C GLU A 82 -3.95 5.80 3.32
N TRP A 83 -3.02 5.11 2.67
CA TRP A 83 -2.89 3.66 2.71
C TRP A 83 -1.68 3.26 3.54
N GLY A 84 -1.80 2.14 4.24
CA GLY A 84 -0.74 1.56 5.04
C GLY A 84 -0.65 0.06 4.80
N LEU A 85 0.56 -0.46 4.71
CA LEU A 85 0.85 -1.89 4.62
C LEU A 85 1.72 -2.27 5.81
N ASN A 86 1.26 -3.21 6.63
CA ASN A 86 2.05 -3.83 7.68
C ASN A 86 2.56 -5.19 7.19
N PHE A 87 3.80 -5.25 6.74
CA PHE A 87 4.38 -6.48 6.21
C PHE A 87 4.71 -7.48 7.30
N SER A 88 4.67 -8.78 6.96
CA SER A 88 5.01 -9.84 7.90
C SER A 88 6.47 -9.80 8.39
N THR A 89 7.37 -9.18 7.61
CA THR A 89 8.79 -9.04 7.96
C THR A 89 9.34 -7.66 7.56
N PRO A 90 10.37 -7.13 8.27
CA PRO A 90 11.06 -5.91 7.87
C PRO A 90 11.67 -5.99 6.46
N THR A 91 12.16 -7.17 6.08
CA THR A 91 12.74 -7.41 4.76
C THR A 91 11.69 -7.24 3.65
N ASP A 92 10.46 -7.68 3.86
CA ASP A 92 9.38 -7.50 2.88
C ASP A 92 8.99 -6.02 2.75
N ALA A 93 8.95 -5.26 3.86
CA ALA A 93 8.72 -3.83 3.82
C ALA A 93 9.82 -3.06 3.07
N GLN A 94 11.09 -3.45 3.26
CA GLN A 94 12.21 -2.90 2.49
C GLN A 94 12.08 -3.22 1.00
N ARG A 95 11.83 -4.48 0.64
CA ARG A 95 11.64 -4.92 -0.76
C ARG A 95 10.49 -4.18 -1.45
N PHE A 96 9.40 -3.92 -0.74
CA PHE A 96 8.29 -3.14 -1.27
C PHE A 96 8.74 -1.71 -1.65
N ARG A 97 9.45 -1.04 -0.74
CA ARG A 97 9.96 0.32 -0.98
C ARG A 97 10.94 0.34 -2.15
N ASP A 98 11.90 -0.59 -2.17
CA ASP A 98 12.89 -0.69 -3.24
C ASP A 98 12.23 -0.96 -4.60
N CYS A 99 11.17 -1.78 -4.63
CA CYS A 99 10.42 -2.09 -5.85
C CYS A 99 9.63 -0.89 -6.37
N CYS A 100 9.14 -0.02 -5.48
CA CYS A 100 8.26 1.10 -5.83
C CYS A 100 8.97 2.47 -5.75
N SER A 101 10.31 2.49 -5.82
CA SER A 101 11.14 3.71 -5.83
C SER A 101 11.46 4.18 -7.24
#